data_AF-A0AAE7DHK3-F1
#
_entry.id   AF-A0AAE7DHK3-F1
#
_cell.length_a   1.000
_cell.length_b   1.000
_cell.length_c   1.000
_cell.angle_alpha   90.00
_cell.angle_beta   90.00
_cell.angle_gamma   90.00
#
_symmetry.space_group_name_H-M   'P 1'
#
loop_
_entity.id
_entity.type
_entity.pdbx_description
1 polymer ?
#
loop_
_entity_poly.entity_id
_entity_poly.type
_entity_poly.pdbx_seq_one_letter_code
_entity_poly.pdbx_strand_id
1 'polypeptide(L)'
;MIGHLGLYQDSDADQPEKKLHLESFSGDDVEAFIEASRAWAQRLPEKDRTWLKLAKGTPVVAPEGHTAAQMQMASASSPISAADLLVPKKLLDDLPADRKIQVPASPTRKARTWYRLENLLHDADNNLLDGWVCEEIGVTPWVSPWAWEGYDVIIDYSRPKHLMASFLSAVDRFTEAQRERYRAIAEKDDKGPMKSRLYAIIDRNRDGKMTATELQAALKLPAYAQSISQMILYKESEWFQQPKIWDALDELLGHSGSTPHLNWLAEKQRIAELGWWRDVAEKVGLPSWGSAYHFHPFGILGNFANPVNGMLNCKICGATLKLTNDFLSEICGNEVNPLFISAMVDAAKHLFKKYGLDSCEQITHLLAQAKKETGGFVHFRESLNYSRRTYTAAKLYRLSPTVINAGFSRKGLSFSSEEEKLAWIDQHLIGNDVAYGLHCYGNSEKPGKDFRGRGLIHLTHYETYKKCAKDTGLPIDSNPELLEKDFAVAIETALWFWKARRISAIAEDPTLNGDAGVTAVTRPINIGLAGLSDRQKYKRDITEKFTANFDSRCKRND
;
A
#
# COMPACT_ATOMS: atom_id res chain seq x y z
N MET A 1 1.65 16.43 9.24
CA MET A 1 1.25 16.22 7.83
C MET A 1 -0.02 17.01 7.59
N ILE A 2 0.00 17.89 6.60
CA ILE A 2 -1.13 18.74 6.21
C ILE A 2 -1.39 18.53 4.73
N GLY A 3 -2.66 18.33 4.37
CA GLY A 3 -3.08 18.11 2.99
C GLY A 3 -4.22 19.04 2.63
N HIS A 4 -4.11 19.73 1.50
CA HIS A 4 -5.20 20.49 0.89
C HIS A 4 -5.55 19.89 -0.47
N LEU A 5 -6.78 19.40 -0.61
CA LEU A 5 -7.35 19.03 -1.91
C LEU A 5 -8.05 20.25 -2.48
N GLY A 6 -7.57 20.73 -3.62
CA GLY A 6 -8.05 21.97 -4.21
C GLY A 6 -8.03 21.95 -5.73
N LEU A 7 -8.64 22.98 -6.32
CA LEU A 7 -8.52 23.29 -7.73
C LEU A 7 -7.28 24.18 -7.93
N TYR A 8 -6.31 23.69 -8.68
CA TYR A 8 -5.06 24.37 -9.00
C TYR A 8 -5.01 24.60 -10.51
N GLN A 9 -4.78 25.84 -10.93
CA GLN A 9 -4.64 26.21 -12.33
C GLN A 9 -3.25 26.81 -12.52
N ASP A 10 -2.42 26.12 -13.31
CA ASP A 10 -1.13 26.68 -13.72
C ASP A 10 -1.36 27.83 -14.71
N SER A 11 -0.39 28.74 -14.84
CA SER A 11 -0.56 29.99 -15.62
C SER A 11 -0.86 29.77 -17.10
N ASP A 12 -0.54 28.59 -17.62
CA ASP A 12 -0.73 28.14 -18.99
C ASP A 12 -1.87 27.12 -19.14
N ALA A 13 -2.56 26.78 -18.05
CA ALA A 13 -3.65 25.81 -18.06
C ALA A 13 -4.99 26.50 -18.39
N ASP A 14 -5.72 25.95 -19.37
CA ASP A 14 -7.05 26.46 -19.77
C ASP A 14 -8.14 26.22 -18.72
N GLN A 15 -7.94 25.25 -17.82
CA GLN A 15 -8.88 24.87 -16.77
C GLN A 15 -8.13 24.48 -15.48
N PRO A 16 -8.73 24.69 -14.29
CA PRO A 16 -8.16 24.20 -13.04
C PRO A 16 -8.24 22.67 -12.92
N GLU A 17 -7.20 22.08 -12.35
CA GLU A 17 -7.10 20.65 -12.05
C GLU A 17 -7.27 20.37 -10.55
N LYS A 18 -7.89 19.23 -10.21
CA LYS A 18 -7.92 18.78 -8.81
C LYS A 18 -6.55 18.22 -8.43
N LYS A 19 -5.81 18.94 -7.59
CA LYS A 19 -4.50 18.50 -7.06
C LYS A 19 -4.54 18.39 -5.53
N LEU A 20 -3.70 17.51 -4.99
CA LEU A 20 -3.39 17.43 -3.56
C LEU A 20 -2.10 18.19 -3.30
N HIS A 21 -2.16 19.27 -2.53
CA HIS A 21 -0.98 19.82 -1.88
C HIS A 21 -0.77 19.06 -0.57
N LEU A 22 0.33 18.32 -0.46
CA LEU A 22 0.72 17.61 0.76
C LEU A 22 2.04 18.17 1.30
N GLU A 23 2.04 18.59 2.56
CA GLU A 23 3.24 19.02 3.27
C GLU A 23 3.43 18.18 4.54
N SER A 24 4.68 17.84 4.84
CA SER A 24 5.04 17.10 6.04
C SER A 24 6.15 17.83 6.77
N PHE A 25 5.85 18.33 7.96
CA PHE A 25 6.80 19.07 8.77
C PHE A 25 6.64 18.76 10.28
N SER A 26 7.65 19.15 11.06
CA SER A 26 7.69 19.06 12.53
C SER A 26 8.26 20.35 13.15
N GLY A 27 8.03 20.52 14.46
CA GLY A 27 8.53 21.64 15.28
C GLY A 27 10.02 21.52 15.63
N ASP A 28 10.45 22.20 16.69
CA ASP A 28 11.87 22.55 16.90
C ASP A 28 12.78 21.41 17.38
N ASP A 29 12.23 20.23 17.68
CA ASP A 29 12.90 19.14 18.39
C ASP A 29 13.55 18.09 17.47
N VAL A 30 13.51 18.28 16.15
CA VAL A 30 13.94 17.27 15.17
C VAL A 30 15.40 16.90 15.28
N GLU A 31 16.31 17.88 15.38
CA GLU A 31 17.75 17.60 15.51
C GLU A 31 18.03 16.79 16.78
N ALA A 32 17.50 17.24 17.92
CA ALA A 32 17.63 16.55 19.21
C ALA A 32 17.00 15.14 19.18
N PHE A 33 15.87 14.98 18.50
CA PHE A 33 15.21 13.70 18.30
C PHE A 33 16.05 12.74 17.44
N ILE A 34 16.68 13.23 16.36
CA ILE A 34 17.56 12.44 15.51
C ILE A 34 18.81 12.00 16.30
N GLU A 35 19.41 12.90 17.08
CA GLU A 35 20.53 12.57 17.96
C GLU A 35 20.18 11.50 19.00
N ALA A 36 19.04 11.66 19.68
CA ALA A 36 18.53 10.68 20.63
C ALA A 36 18.22 9.33 19.94
N SER A 37 17.64 9.37 18.74
CA SER A 37 17.36 8.18 17.93
C SER A 37 18.64 7.44 17.53
N ARG A 38 19.68 8.17 17.13
CA ARG A 38 21.01 7.61 16.80
C ARG A 38 21.64 6.94 18.03
N ALA A 39 21.57 7.58 19.19
CA ALA A 39 22.04 6.99 20.44
C ALA A 39 21.24 5.74 20.83
N TRP A 40 19.92 5.74 20.58
CA TRP A 40 19.06 4.57 20.76
C TRP A 40 19.41 3.43 19.81
N ALA A 41 19.65 3.72 18.53
CA ALA A 41 19.98 2.73 17.50
C ALA A 41 21.24 1.93 17.83
N GLN A 42 22.22 2.53 18.50
CA GLN A 42 23.44 1.85 18.96
C GLN A 42 23.15 0.75 19.99
N ARG A 43 22.05 0.85 20.74
CA ARG A 43 21.65 -0.09 21.80
C ARG A 43 20.71 -1.18 21.28
N LEU A 44 20.22 -1.07 20.05
CA LEU A 44 19.31 -2.04 19.46
C LEU A 44 20.03 -3.37 19.13
N PRO A 45 19.37 -4.50 19.32
CA PRO A 45 19.93 -5.80 18.96
C PRO A 45 20.10 -5.93 17.44
N GLU A 46 21.01 -6.79 17.00
CA GLU A 46 21.34 -6.96 15.57
C GLU A 46 20.14 -7.30 14.69
N LYS A 47 19.14 -8.01 15.23
CA LYS A 47 17.89 -8.34 14.53
C LYS A 47 17.11 -7.09 14.05
N ASP A 48 17.28 -5.95 14.72
CA ASP A 48 16.59 -4.69 14.43
C ASP A 48 17.41 -3.76 13.50
N ARG A 49 18.57 -4.25 13.02
CA ARG A 49 19.37 -3.61 11.96
C ARG A 49 18.91 -4.17 10.61
N THR A 50 17.89 -3.54 10.05
CA THR A 50 17.14 -4.06 8.90
C THR A 50 17.54 -3.44 7.55
N TRP A 51 18.60 -2.65 7.49
CA TRP A 51 19.08 -2.04 6.26
C TRP A 51 20.55 -2.38 6.01
N LEU A 52 20.85 -3.03 4.90
CA LEU A 52 22.21 -3.25 4.44
C LEU A 52 22.71 -1.95 3.79
N LYS A 53 23.80 -1.38 4.30
CA LYS A 53 24.42 -0.20 3.69
C LYS A 53 25.49 -0.65 2.68
N LEU A 54 25.21 -0.41 1.41
CA LEU A 54 26.17 -0.51 0.32
C LEU A 54 26.81 0.86 0.14
N ALA A 55 28.06 1.03 0.60
CA ALA A 55 28.74 2.31 0.53
C ALA A 55 29.17 2.64 -0.90
N LYS A 56 29.36 3.93 -1.19
CA LYS A 56 30.08 4.40 -2.37
C LYS A 56 31.42 3.67 -2.49
N GLY A 57 31.71 3.16 -3.68
CA GLY A 57 32.87 2.31 -3.94
C GLY A 57 32.58 0.81 -3.86
N THR A 58 31.35 0.40 -3.49
CA THR A 58 30.97 -1.02 -3.48
C THR A 58 31.16 -1.62 -4.88
N PRO A 59 31.99 -2.66 -5.04
CA PRO A 59 32.15 -3.35 -6.32
C PRO A 59 30.88 -4.09 -6.72
N VAL A 60 30.52 -4.02 -8.00
CA VAL A 60 29.41 -4.78 -8.60
C VAL A 60 30.02 -5.77 -9.59
N VAL A 61 30.10 -7.04 -9.17
CA VAL A 61 30.72 -8.08 -9.98
C VAL A 61 29.77 -8.51 -11.09
N ALA A 62 30.30 -8.68 -12.31
CA ALA A 62 29.51 -9.06 -13.47
C ALA A 62 28.66 -10.33 -13.19
N PRO A 63 27.48 -10.48 -13.81
CA PRO A 63 26.59 -11.62 -13.57
C PRO A 63 27.19 -12.99 -13.95
N GLU A 64 28.24 -12.99 -14.77
CA GLU A 64 28.91 -14.17 -15.31
C GLU A 64 29.93 -14.75 -14.30
N GLY A 65 29.80 -16.05 -13.99
CA GLY A 65 30.71 -16.77 -13.07
C GLY A 65 30.05 -17.28 -11.79
N HIS A 66 29.27 -18.35 -11.85
CA HIS A 66 28.35 -18.78 -10.78
C HIS A 66 28.99 -19.33 -9.48
N THR A 67 30.31 -19.27 -9.30
CA THR A 67 30.96 -19.85 -8.13
C THR A 67 31.64 -18.80 -7.25
N ALA A 68 31.61 -19.03 -5.94
CA ALA A 68 32.24 -18.19 -4.92
C ALA A 68 33.73 -17.92 -5.19
N ALA A 69 34.45 -18.86 -5.80
CA ALA A 69 35.86 -18.73 -6.15
C ALA A 69 36.09 -17.78 -7.35
N GLN A 70 35.21 -17.83 -8.36
CA GLN A 70 35.28 -16.96 -9.54
C GLN A 70 34.91 -15.51 -9.20
N MET A 71 33.89 -15.33 -8.36
CA MET A 71 33.42 -14.01 -7.89
C MET A 71 34.50 -13.23 -7.11
N GLN A 72 35.41 -13.93 -6.41
CA GLN A 72 36.48 -13.29 -5.63
C GLN A 72 37.56 -12.63 -6.49
N MET A 73 37.93 -13.21 -7.63
CA MET A 73 38.96 -12.63 -8.50
C MET A 73 38.42 -11.45 -9.32
N ALA A 74 37.14 -11.48 -9.67
CA ALA A 74 36.50 -10.46 -10.50
C ALA A 74 36.29 -9.11 -9.77
N SER A 75 36.19 -9.11 -8.43
CA SER A 75 35.89 -7.90 -7.65
C SER A 75 36.94 -6.78 -7.76
N ALA A 76 38.20 -7.08 -8.07
CA ALA A 76 39.26 -6.07 -8.14
C ALA A 76 39.21 -5.21 -9.42
N SER A 77 38.59 -5.73 -10.49
CA SER A 77 38.43 -5.04 -11.79
C SER A 77 36.97 -4.70 -12.10
N SER A 78 36.08 -4.86 -11.13
CA SER A 78 34.64 -4.64 -11.31
C SER A 78 34.30 -3.14 -11.26
N PRO A 79 33.25 -2.70 -11.97
CA PRO A 79 32.71 -1.35 -11.79
C PRO A 79 32.27 -1.16 -10.34
N ILE A 80 32.38 0.08 -9.85
CA ILE A 80 32.07 0.44 -8.48
C ILE A 80 30.87 1.37 -8.43
N SER A 81 30.08 1.24 -7.37
CA SER A 81 28.96 2.16 -7.12
C SER A 81 29.46 3.58 -6.82
N ALA A 82 28.81 4.59 -7.40
CA ALA A 82 29.17 5.99 -7.21
C ALA A 82 28.50 6.67 -6.00
N ALA A 83 27.61 5.97 -5.28
CA ALA A 83 26.84 6.53 -4.17
C ALA A 83 26.57 5.48 -3.08
N ASP A 84 26.29 5.97 -1.88
CA ASP A 84 25.76 5.13 -0.79
C ASP A 84 24.32 4.73 -1.13
N LEU A 85 23.96 3.48 -0.84
CA LEU A 85 22.60 2.97 -0.97
C LEU A 85 22.25 2.07 0.23
N LEU A 86 21.15 2.39 0.91
CA LEU A 86 20.54 1.53 1.91
C LEU A 86 19.55 0.59 1.23
N VAL A 87 19.79 -0.72 1.38
CA VAL A 87 18.95 -1.79 0.82
C VAL A 87 18.21 -2.49 1.96
N PRO A 88 16.87 -2.60 1.92
CA PRO A 88 16.13 -3.19 3.04
C PRO A 88 16.35 -4.70 3.09
N LYS A 89 16.49 -5.25 4.30
CA LYS A 89 16.68 -6.69 4.57
C LYS A 89 15.67 -7.55 3.83
N LYS A 90 14.41 -7.13 3.84
CA LYS A 90 13.31 -7.81 3.19
C LYS A 90 13.51 -7.97 1.68
N LEU A 91 14.07 -6.97 0.99
CA LEU A 91 14.38 -7.09 -0.44
C LEU A 91 15.38 -8.23 -0.68
N LEU A 92 16.39 -8.34 0.19
CA LEU A 92 17.40 -9.40 0.12
C LEU A 92 16.83 -10.78 0.51
N ASP A 93 15.97 -10.83 1.52
CA ASP A 93 15.28 -12.05 1.95
C ASP A 93 14.33 -12.58 0.87
N ASP A 94 13.62 -11.68 0.16
CA ASP A 94 12.67 -12.01 -0.92
C ASP A 94 13.37 -12.42 -2.24
N LEU A 95 14.70 -12.25 -2.37
CA LEU A 95 15.44 -12.75 -3.53
C LEU A 95 15.27 -14.28 -3.66
N PRO A 96 15.16 -14.83 -4.89
CA PRO A 96 15.17 -16.27 -5.07
C PRO A 96 16.57 -16.87 -4.80
N ALA A 97 16.62 -18.18 -4.60
CA ALA A 97 17.83 -18.88 -4.17
C ALA A 97 18.98 -18.78 -5.19
N ASP A 98 18.67 -18.69 -6.49
CA ASP A 98 19.63 -18.52 -7.58
C ASP A 98 20.28 -17.11 -7.62
N ARG A 99 19.73 -16.15 -6.86
CA ARG A 99 20.25 -14.80 -6.68
C ARG A 99 20.99 -14.61 -5.35
N LYS A 100 21.23 -15.70 -4.62
CA LYS A 100 21.95 -15.70 -3.33
C LYS A 100 23.03 -16.76 -3.31
N ILE A 101 24.27 -16.37 -3.03
CA ILE A 101 25.38 -17.31 -2.85
C ILE A 101 25.98 -17.09 -1.46
N GLN A 102 25.95 -18.13 -0.63
CA GLN A 102 26.60 -18.12 0.67
C GLN A 102 27.98 -18.76 0.58
N VAL A 103 28.97 -18.09 1.16
CA VAL A 103 30.36 -18.53 1.21
C VAL A 103 30.75 -18.64 2.68
N PRO A 104 31.12 -19.84 3.17
CA PRO A 104 31.50 -20.03 4.56
C PRO A 104 32.80 -19.29 4.88
N ALA A 105 33.01 -19.00 6.16
CA ALA A 105 34.25 -18.40 6.65
C ALA A 105 35.45 -19.34 6.40
N SER A 106 36.62 -18.75 6.20
CA SER A 106 37.91 -19.45 6.14
C SER A 106 38.86 -18.89 7.21
N PRO A 107 40.00 -19.53 7.49
CA PRO A 107 40.96 -19.01 8.47
C PRO A 107 41.45 -17.58 8.20
N THR A 108 41.33 -17.10 6.96
CA THR A 108 41.80 -15.78 6.54
C THR A 108 40.67 -14.81 6.18
N ARG A 109 39.40 -15.25 6.18
CA ARG A 109 38.27 -14.43 5.71
C ARG A 109 36.98 -14.75 6.44
N LYS A 110 36.16 -13.73 6.70
CA LYS A 110 34.82 -13.93 7.27
C LYS A 110 33.87 -14.54 6.25
N ALA A 111 32.76 -15.09 6.74
CA ALA A 111 31.69 -15.58 5.89
C ALA A 111 31.10 -14.44 5.05
N ARG A 112 30.67 -14.76 3.84
CA ARG A 112 30.13 -13.79 2.89
C ARG A 112 28.81 -14.26 2.31
N THR A 113 27.91 -13.31 2.07
CA THR A 113 26.71 -13.53 1.27
C THR A 113 26.80 -12.64 0.04
N TRP A 114 26.59 -13.22 -1.13
CA TRP A 114 26.49 -12.48 -2.37
C TRP A 114 25.04 -12.37 -2.79
N TYR A 115 24.63 -11.16 -3.15
CA TYR A 115 23.30 -10.86 -3.63
C TYR A 115 23.38 -10.38 -5.07
N ARG A 116 22.61 -11.00 -5.97
CA ARG A 116 22.46 -10.49 -7.33
C ARG A 116 21.39 -9.42 -7.37
N LEU A 117 21.82 -8.18 -7.53
CA LEU A 117 20.98 -6.98 -7.55
C LEU A 117 20.97 -6.40 -8.97
N GLU A 118 19.79 -5.94 -9.39
CA GLU A 118 19.57 -5.37 -10.73
C GLU A 118 18.85 -4.04 -10.58
N ASN A 119 19.22 -3.05 -11.38
CA ASN A 119 18.65 -1.69 -11.41
C ASN A 119 18.72 -0.95 -10.06
N LEU A 120 19.72 -1.23 -9.22
CA LEU A 120 19.87 -0.61 -7.89
C LEU A 120 21.09 0.31 -7.77
N LEU A 121 22.27 -0.20 -8.11
CA LEU A 121 23.52 0.55 -8.04
C LEU A 121 23.82 1.19 -9.39
N HIS A 122 24.63 2.25 -9.39
CA HIS A 122 25.09 2.91 -10.61
C HIS A 122 26.54 3.38 -10.49
N ASP A 123 27.21 3.52 -11.63
CA ASP A 123 28.60 4.01 -11.72
C ASP A 123 28.71 5.54 -11.72
N ALA A 124 29.93 6.06 -11.88
CA ALA A 124 30.18 7.50 -11.89
C ALA A 124 29.50 8.22 -13.05
N ASP A 125 29.26 7.51 -14.16
CA ASP A 125 28.65 7.97 -15.39
C ASP A 125 27.12 7.77 -15.41
N ASN A 126 26.53 7.37 -14.27
CA ASN A 126 25.11 7.12 -14.08
C ASN A 126 24.56 5.88 -14.82
N ASN A 127 25.42 4.98 -15.28
CA ASN A 127 24.96 3.71 -15.84
C ASN A 127 24.58 2.78 -14.69
N LEU A 128 23.40 2.16 -14.80
CA LEU A 128 22.97 1.13 -13.84
C LEU A 128 23.91 -0.08 -13.90
N LEU A 129 24.26 -0.58 -12.72
CA LEU A 129 25.15 -1.71 -12.54
C LEU A 129 24.33 -2.93 -12.08
N ASP A 130 24.18 -3.89 -12.98
CA ASP A 130 23.55 -5.17 -12.72
C ASP A 130 24.61 -6.22 -12.39
N GLY A 131 24.51 -6.85 -11.22
CA GLY A 131 25.52 -7.82 -10.81
C GLY A 131 25.45 -8.27 -9.37
N TRP A 132 26.54 -8.91 -8.94
CA TRP A 132 26.70 -9.46 -7.61
C TRP A 132 27.39 -8.46 -6.68
N VAL A 133 26.76 -8.19 -5.55
CA VAL A 133 27.34 -7.40 -4.46
C VAL A 133 27.63 -8.29 -3.25
N CYS A 134 28.72 -7.99 -2.55
CA CYS A 134 29.18 -8.79 -1.41
C CYS A 134 28.77 -8.14 -0.08
N GLU A 135 28.03 -8.88 0.72
CA GLU A 135 27.94 -8.69 2.17
C GLU A 135 29.02 -9.56 2.83
N GLU A 136 29.99 -8.94 3.51
CA GLU A 136 30.91 -9.65 4.38
C GLU A 136 30.46 -9.53 5.83
N ILE A 137 30.17 -10.68 6.47
CA ILE A 137 29.52 -10.72 7.78
C ILE A 137 30.42 -10.04 8.82
N GLY A 138 29.88 -9.02 9.49
CA GLY A 138 30.61 -8.22 10.47
C GLY A 138 31.67 -7.28 9.85
N VAL A 139 31.55 -6.97 8.56
CA VAL A 139 32.31 -5.92 7.85
C VAL A 139 31.34 -5.00 7.11
N THR A 140 30.45 -5.55 6.28
CA THR A 140 29.41 -4.76 5.61
C THR A 140 28.37 -4.30 6.63
N PRO A 141 28.12 -2.99 6.77
CA PRO A 141 27.30 -2.47 7.84
C PRO A 141 25.81 -2.74 7.60
N TRP A 142 25.16 -3.29 8.64
CA TRP A 142 23.71 -3.27 8.78
C TRP A 142 23.33 -2.14 9.74
N VAL A 143 22.42 -1.27 9.32
CA VAL A 143 21.94 -0.14 10.12
C VAL A 143 20.48 -0.31 10.49
N SER A 144 20.11 0.28 11.63
CA SER A 144 18.70 0.37 12.05
C SER A 144 18.04 1.57 11.38
N PRO A 145 16.73 1.52 11.05
CA PRO A 145 15.98 2.72 10.66
C PRO A 145 16.17 3.91 11.60
N TRP A 146 16.30 3.63 12.91
CA TRP A 146 16.50 4.62 13.96
C TRP A 146 17.88 5.29 13.93
N ALA A 147 18.82 4.80 13.10
CA ALA A 147 20.11 5.46 12.92
C ALA A 147 20.01 6.73 12.06
N TRP A 148 18.89 6.92 11.33
CA TRP A 148 18.72 8.07 10.42
C TRP A 148 19.92 8.22 9.47
N GLU A 149 20.40 7.08 8.95
CA GLU A 149 21.56 7.02 8.07
C GLU A 149 21.24 7.72 6.75
N GLY A 150 22.12 8.63 6.31
CA GLY A 150 21.93 9.45 5.10
C GLY A 150 21.03 10.68 5.27
N TYR A 151 20.38 10.86 6.42
CA TYR A 151 19.58 12.06 6.68
C TYR A 151 20.44 13.24 7.13
N ASP A 152 20.27 14.36 6.42
CA ASP A 152 20.94 15.63 6.66
C ASP A 152 19.91 16.74 6.94
N VAL A 153 20.13 17.50 8.01
CA VAL A 153 19.38 18.72 8.28
C VAL A 153 20.05 19.89 7.59
N ILE A 154 19.28 20.63 6.80
CA ILE A 154 19.72 21.76 6.00
C ILE A 154 18.92 22.98 6.42
N ILE A 155 19.59 23.97 7.00
CA ILE A 155 18.98 25.25 7.33
C ILE A 155 18.91 26.07 6.03
N ASP A 156 17.71 26.21 5.48
CA ASP A 156 17.49 26.95 4.25
C ASP A 156 16.98 28.37 4.54
N TYR A 157 17.84 29.35 4.31
CA TYR A 157 17.54 30.77 4.48
C TYR A 157 17.09 31.46 3.19
N SER A 158 16.83 30.71 2.12
CA SER A 158 16.29 31.26 0.87
C SER A 158 14.92 31.90 1.06
N ARG A 159 14.71 33.04 0.40
CA ARG A 159 13.47 33.83 0.44
C ARG A 159 12.81 33.82 -0.94
N PRO A 160 11.49 34.03 -1.05
CA PRO A 160 10.78 34.06 -2.34
C PRO A 160 11.43 34.98 -3.39
N LYS A 161 11.93 36.16 -2.98
CA LYS A 161 12.68 37.05 -3.90
C LYS A 161 13.95 36.42 -4.48
N HIS A 162 14.73 35.70 -3.67
CA HIS A 162 15.93 35.02 -4.14
C HIS A 162 15.57 33.86 -5.09
N LEU A 163 14.57 33.05 -4.70
CA LEU A 163 14.06 31.92 -5.49
C LEU A 163 13.55 32.39 -6.87
N MET A 164 12.70 33.43 -6.90
CA MET A 164 12.14 33.96 -8.14
C MET A 164 13.21 34.60 -9.03
N ALA A 165 14.16 35.35 -8.45
CA ALA A 165 15.26 35.92 -9.21
C ALA A 165 16.15 34.82 -9.82
N SER A 166 16.45 33.76 -9.06
CA SER A 166 17.20 32.60 -9.56
C SER A 166 16.44 31.88 -10.67
N PHE A 167 15.14 31.63 -10.48
CA PHE A 167 14.28 31.02 -11.50
C PHE A 167 14.25 31.82 -12.81
N LEU A 168 13.91 33.11 -12.75
CA LEU A 168 13.84 33.97 -13.93
C LEU A 168 15.18 34.10 -14.65
N SER A 169 16.29 34.07 -13.90
CA SER A 169 17.63 34.00 -14.48
C SER A 169 17.88 32.67 -15.20
N ALA A 170 17.46 31.55 -14.61
CA ALA A 170 17.67 30.21 -15.18
C ALA A 170 16.86 29.95 -16.44
N VAL A 171 15.66 30.54 -16.55
CA VAL A 171 14.77 30.42 -17.74
C VAL A 171 14.96 31.56 -18.75
N ASP A 172 16.06 32.33 -18.65
CA ASP A 172 16.41 33.44 -19.56
C ASP A 172 15.31 34.51 -19.72
N ARG A 173 14.50 34.73 -18.67
CA ARG A 173 13.40 35.72 -18.67
C ARG A 173 13.83 37.14 -18.28
N PHE A 174 15.07 37.34 -17.85
CA PHE A 174 15.64 38.67 -17.62
C PHE A 174 16.27 39.26 -18.89
N THR A 175 16.01 40.56 -19.12
CA THR A 175 16.84 41.39 -20.00
C THR A 175 18.27 41.50 -19.46
N GLU A 176 19.24 41.88 -20.29
CA GLU A 176 20.65 42.03 -19.85
C GLU A 176 20.79 42.98 -18.65
N ALA A 177 20.09 44.11 -18.66
CA ALA A 177 20.09 45.06 -17.55
C ALA A 177 19.47 44.47 -16.27
N GLN A 178 18.40 43.68 -16.39
CA GLN A 178 17.80 43.00 -15.23
C GLN A 178 18.71 41.88 -14.70
N ARG A 179 19.40 41.14 -15.56
CA ARG A 179 20.37 40.12 -15.14
C ARG A 179 21.47 40.76 -14.30
N GLU A 180 22.04 41.89 -14.74
CA GLU A 180 23.06 42.60 -13.96
C GLU A 180 22.50 43.06 -12.61
N ARG A 181 21.32 43.70 -12.61
CA ARG A 181 20.67 44.21 -11.40
C ARG A 181 20.37 43.12 -10.37
N TYR A 182 19.88 41.97 -10.82
CA TYR A 182 19.41 40.88 -9.94
C TYR A 182 20.41 39.74 -9.75
N ARG A 183 21.60 39.78 -10.38
CA ARG A 183 22.62 38.72 -10.28
C ARG A 183 22.91 38.33 -8.83
N ALA A 184 23.25 39.31 -7.99
CA ALA A 184 23.59 39.06 -6.59
C ALA A 184 22.42 38.49 -5.77
N ILE A 185 21.17 38.78 -6.16
CA ILE A 185 19.95 38.26 -5.52
C ILE A 185 19.66 36.83 -5.98
N ALA A 186 19.82 36.54 -7.27
CA ALA A 186 19.68 35.21 -7.85
C ALA A 186 20.74 34.24 -7.30
N GLU A 187 22.00 34.68 -7.20
CA GLU A 187 23.11 33.86 -6.70
C GLU A 187 22.95 33.44 -5.24
N LYS A 188 22.26 34.23 -4.40
CA LYS A 188 22.02 33.89 -3.00
C LYS A 188 21.22 32.60 -2.82
N ASP A 189 20.25 32.36 -3.70
CA ASP A 189 19.48 31.12 -3.69
C ASP A 189 20.20 30.02 -4.47
N ASP A 190 20.75 30.36 -5.64
CA ASP A 190 21.45 29.40 -6.49
C ASP A 190 22.62 28.71 -5.78
N LYS A 191 23.39 29.47 -4.99
CA LYS A 191 24.46 28.98 -4.13
C LYS A 191 24.00 28.74 -2.69
N GLY A 192 22.68 28.73 -2.46
CA GLY A 192 22.09 28.47 -1.16
C GLY A 192 22.27 27.02 -0.70
N PRO A 193 22.05 26.70 0.59
CA PRO A 193 22.32 25.39 1.16
C PRO A 193 21.50 24.27 0.49
N MET A 194 20.20 24.51 0.29
CA MET A 194 19.30 23.55 -0.36
C MET A 194 19.71 23.28 -1.81
N LYS A 195 19.91 24.33 -2.62
CA LYS A 195 20.29 24.17 -4.03
C LYS A 195 21.68 23.57 -4.18
N SER A 196 22.64 23.95 -3.34
CA SER A 196 23.98 23.34 -3.35
C SER A 196 23.92 21.83 -3.10
N ARG A 197 23.06 21.37 -2.17
CA ARG A 197 22.84 19.94 -1.94
C ARG A 197 22.20 19.25 -3.14
N LEU A 198 21.20 19.88 -3.76
CA LEU A 198 20.54 19.36 -4.95
C LEU A 198 21.48 19.29 -6.15
N TYR A 199 22.27 20.34 -6.41
CA TYR A 199 23.28 20.38 -7.46
C TYR A 199 24.32 19.27 -7.28
N ALA A 200 24.77 18.99 -6.06
CA ALA A 200 25.68 17.88 -5.79
C ALA A 200 25.11 16.48 -6.15
N ILE A 201 23.78 16.37 -6.28
CA ILE A 201 23.09 15.14 -6.65
C ILE A 201 22.70 15.15 -8.14
N ILE A 202 22.20 16.28 -8.66
CA ILE A 202 21.48 16.40 -9.93
C ILE A 202 22.36 16.97 -11.06
N ASP A 203 23.12 18.03 -10.81
CA ASP A 203 23.92 18.73 -11.83
C ASP A 203 25.27 18.05 -12.02
N ARG A 204 25.28 17.07 -12.92
CA ARG A 204 26.46 16.24 -13.18
C ARG A 204 27.16 16.56 -14.49
N ASN A 205 26.48 17.20 -15.45
CA ASN A 205 27.17 17.82 -16.60
C ASN A 205 27.99 19.04 -16.14
N ARG A 206 27.79 19.52 -14.90
CA ARG A 206 28.47 20.66 -14.28
C ARG A 206 28.26 21.93 -15.08
N ASP A 207 27.10 22.05 -15.72
CA ASP A 207 26.73 23.24 -16.46
C ASP A 207 26.12 24.32 -15.54
N GLY A 208 25.96 24.01 -14.25
CA GLY A 208 25.41 24.93 -13.25
C GLY A 208 23.91 25.13 -13.39
N LYS A 209 23.21 24.23 -14.09
CA LYS A 209 21.77 24.26 -14.29
C LYS A 209 21.13 23.01 -13.70
N MET A 210 19.91 23.17 -13.21
CA MET A 210 19.08 22.07 -12.71
C MET A 210 17.78 22.07 -13.49
N THR A 211 17.76 21.26 -14.55
CA THR A 211 16.59 21.11 -15.41
C THR A 211 15.64 20.01 -14.89
N ALA A 212 14.38 20.07 -15.33
CA ALA A 212 13.43 19.00 -15.03
C ALA A 212 13.90 17.63 -15.55
N THR A 213 14.59 17.61 -16.69
CA THR A 213 15.18 16.40 -17.28
C THR A 213 16.26 15.79 -16.39
N GLU A 214 17.16 16.62 -15.85
CA GLU A 214 18.21 16.15 -14.94
C GLU A 214 17.64 15.66 -13.61
N LEU A 215 16.66 16.38 -13.06
CA LEU A 215 15.95 15.92 -11.86
C LEU A 215 15.28 14.56 -12.11
N GLN A 216 14.58 14.39 -13.23
CA GLN A 216 13.97 13.11 -13.59
C GLN A 216 15.01 12.00 -13.77
N ALA A 217 16.16 12.31 -14.39
CA ALA A 217 17.25 11.35 -14.55
C ALA A 217 17.84 10.94 -13.20
N ALA A 218 18.07 11.89 -12.29
CA ALA A 218 18.55 11.61 -10.93
C ALA A 218 17.55 10.76 -10.15
N LEU A 219 16.25 11.06 -10.22
CA LEU A 219 15.20 10.30 -9.53
C LEU A 219 15.02 8.86 -10.06
N LYS A 220 15.49 8.55 -11.26
CA LYS A 220 15.52 7.17 -11.79
C LYS A 220 16.62 6.32 -11.15
N LEU A 221 17.63 6.95 -10.54
CA LEU A 221 18.71 6.25 -9.85
C LEU A 221 18.35 6.07 -8.38
N PRO A 222 18.21 4.83 -7.87
CA PRO A 222 17.70 4.60 -6.51
C PRO A 222 18.50 5.29 -5.41
N ALA A 223 19.83 5.34 -5.53
CA ALA A 223 20.67 6.00 -4.53
C ALA A 223 20.44 7.53 -4.48
N TYR A 224 20.18 8.17 -5.62
CA TYR A 224 19.89 9.60 -5.67
C TYR A 224 18.47 9.93 -5.26
N ALA A 225 17.50 9.13 -5.68
CA ALA A 225 16.14 9.24 -5.15
C ALA A 225 16.12 9.09 -3.62
N GLN A 226 16.87 8.13 -3.08
CA GLN A 226 17.02 7.93 -1.64
C GLN A 226 17.66 9.17 -0.98
N SER A 227 18.81 9.64 -1.48
CA SER A 227 19.51 10.81 -0.96
C SER A 227 18.63 12.08 -0.96
N ILE A 228 17.90 12.35 -2.04
CA ILE A 228 16.95 13.48 -2.12
C ILE A 228 15.84 13.33 -1.08
N SER A 229 15.28 12.13 -0.92
CA SER A 229 14.21 11.86 0.05
C SER A 229 14.65 11.95 1.52
N GLN A 230 15.96 11.92 1.77
CA GLN A 230 16.57 11.99 3.10
C GLN A 230 16.98 13.42 3.49
N MET A 231 16.75 14.41 2.62
CA MET A 231 16.96 15.81 2.97
C MET A 231 15.86 16.30 3.93
N ILE A 232 16.28 16.92 5.04
CA ILE A 232 15.39 17.59 5.99
C ILE A 232 15.69 19.09 5.89
N LEU A 233 14.69 19.89 5.50
CA LEU A 233 14.87 21.33 5.33
C LEU A 233 14.29 22.08 6.51
N TYR A 234 15.09 22.82 7.27
CA TYR A 234 14.55 23.78 8.23
C TYR A 234 14.32 25.12 7.53
N LYS A 235 13.05 25.48 7.33
CA LYS A 235 12.63 26.64 6.54
C LYS A 235 11.30 27.22 7.03
N GLU A 236 11.13 28.53 6.84
CA GLU A 236 9.84 29.22 6.97
C GLU A 236 8.77 28.55 6.07
N SER A 237 7.68 28.10 6.68
CA SER A 237 6.56 27.48 5.98
C SER A 237 5.79 28.51 5.15
N GLU A 238 5.32 28.10 3.97
CA GLU A 238 4.48 28.95 3.11
C GLU A 238 3.15 29.35 3.76
N TRP A 239 2.65 28.55 4.71
CA TRP A 239 1.44 28.84 5.46
C TRP A 239 1.65 29.95 6.51
N PHE A 240 2.91 30.30 6.80
CA PHE A 240 3.25 31.45 7.63
C PHE A 240 3.32 32.73 6.79
N GLN A 241 2.14 33.25 6.45
CA GLN A 241 2.03 34.42 5.60
C GLN A 241 2.58 35.68 6.29
N GLN A 242 3.42 36.42 5.54
CA GLN A 242 3.93 37.74 5.91
C GLN A 242 3.87 38.66 4.69
N PRO A 243 3.06 39.74 4.71
CA PRO A 243 2.89 40.62 3.54
C PRO A 243 4.23 41.13 2.98
N LYS A 244 5.10 41.62 3.86
CA LYS A 244 6.43 42.14 3.51
C LYS A 244 7.32 41.19 2.70
N ILE A 245 7.14 39.87 2.84
CA ILE A 245 7.94 38.86 2.13
C ILE A 245 7.51 38.80 0.67
N TRP A 246 6.20 38.87 0.43
CA TRP A 246 5.60 38.84 -0.90
C TRP A 246 5.72 40.21 -1.58
N ASP A 247 5.55 41.31 -0.83
CA ASP A 247 5.76 42.67 -1.34
C ASP A 247 7.18 42.89 -1.90
N ALA A 248 8.17 42.13 -1.41
CA ALA A 248 9.53 42.18 -1.92
C ALA A 248 9.66 41.75 -3.41
N LEU A 249 8.66 41.03 -3.95
CA LEU A 249 8.58 40.61 -5.35
C LEU A 249 8.01 41.68 -6.29
N ASP A 250 7.41 42.75 -5.78
CA ASP A 250 6.68 43.75 -6.59
C ASP A 250 7.52 44.28 -7.74
N GLU A 251 8.70 44.77 -7.41
CA GLU A 251 9.67 45.30 -8.37
C GLU A 251 10.11 44.25 -9.40
N LEU A 252 10.28 42.99 -8.97
CA LEU A 252 10.73 41.89 -9.82
C LEU A 252 9.64 41.49 -10.83
N LEU A 253 8.38 41.57 -10.42
CA LEU A 253 7.20 41.26 -11.23
C LEU A 253 6.64 42.50 -11.97
N GLY A 254 7.33 43.64 -11.90
CA GLY A 254 6.93 44.87 -12.58
C GLY A 254 5.70 45.56 -11.95
N HIS A 255 5.33 45.20 -10.72
CA HIS A 255 4.26 45.85 -9.97
C HIS A 255 4.77 47.14 -9.30
N SER A 256 4.01 48.22 -9.45
CA SER A 256 4.22 49.46 -8.71
C SER A 256 2.89 50.21 -8.57
N GLY A 257 2.84 51.24 -7.71
CA GLY A 257 1.65 52.09 -7.60
C GLY A 257 1.26 52.78 -8.91
N SER A 258 2.22 53.09 -9.78
CA SER A 258 2.00 53.66 -11.11
C SER A 258 1.74 52.62 -12.21
N THR A 259 2.06 51.35 -11.96
CA THR A 259 1.89 50.25 -12.92
C THR A 259 1.35 49.03 -12.18
N PRO A 260 0.05 49.04 -11.82
CA PRO A 260 -0.53 47.98 -11.00
C PRO A 260 -0.67 46.69 -11.81
N HIS A 261 0.06 45.65 -11.37
CA HIS A 261 -0.12 44.29 -11.87
C HIS A 261 -1.29 43.59 -11.16
N LEU A 262 -2.51 43.67 -11.73
CA LEU A 262 -3.75 43.21 -11.08
C LEU A 262 -3.73 41.72 -10.71
N ASN A 263 -3.21 40.85 -11.58
CA ASN A 263 -3.11 39.42 -11.29
C ASN A 263 -2.19 39.14 -10.09
N TRP A 264 -1.18 39.99 -9.86
CA TRP A 264 -0.26 39.82 -8.74
C TRP A 264 -0.89 40.29 -7.44
N LEU A 265 -1.70 41.37 -7.48
CA LEU A 265 -2.51 41.78 -6.32
C LEU A 265 -3.51 40.70 -5.91
N ALA A 266 -4.20 40.11 -6.89
CA ALA A 266 -5.11 38.99 -6.63
C ALA A 266 -4.37 37.78 -6.02
N GLU A 267 -3.18 37.47 -6.52
CA GLU A 267 -2.36 36.39 -5.97
C GLU A 267 -1.89 36.67 -4.54
N LYS A 268 -1.47 37.90 -4.21
CA LYS A 268 -1.17 38.28 -2.83
C LYS A 268 -2.37 38.10 -1.90
N GLN A 269 -3.57 38.43 -2.37
CA GLN A 269 -4.79 38.20 -1.60
C GLN A 269 -5.04 36.70 -1.39
N ARG A 270 -4.91 35.89 -2.43
CA ARG A 270 -5.03 34.42 -2.33
C ARG A 270 -4.03 33.84 -1.32
N ILE A 271 -2.77 34.28 -1.36
CA ILE A 271 -1.73 33.86 -0.41
C ILE A 271 -2.11 34.27 1.02
N ALA A 272 -2.65 35.48 1.23
CA ALA A 272 -3.13 35.93 2.53
C ALA A 272 -4.27 35.06 3.07
N GLU A 273 -5.23 34.67 2.22
CA GLU A 273 -6.34 33.78 2.59
C GLU A 273 -5.89 32.35 2.92
N LEU A 274 -4.78 31.89 2.33
CA LEU A 274 -4.19 30.58 2.65
C LEU A 274 -3.33 30.58 3.92
N GLY A 275 -2.94 31.75 4.43
CA GLY A 275 -2.07 31.85 5.60
C GLY A 275 -2.79 31.58 6.92
N TRP A 276 -2.70 30.34 7.44
CA TRP A 276 -3.37 29.93 8.68
C TRP A 276 -2.41 29.70 9.86
N TRP A 277 -1.09 29.72 9.65
CA TRP A 277 -0.11 29.27 10.65
C TRP A 277 -0.23 30.02 11.99
N ARG A 278 -0.39 31.35 11.94
CA ARG A 278 -0.50 32.20 13.15
C ARG A 278 -1.71 31.86 14.02
N ASP A 279 -2.77 31.34 13.41
CA ASP A 279 -4.02 31.06 14.12
C ASP A 279 -3.95 29.77 14.95
N VAL A 280 -3.02 28.87 14.60
CA VAL A 280 -2.98 27.52 15.17
C VAL A 280 -1.65 27.15 15.82
N ALA A 281 -0.52 27.75 15.41
CA ALA A 281 0.81 27.21 15.70
C ALA A 281 1.04 26.89 17.18
N GLU A 282 0.91 27.87 18.07
CA GLU A 282 1.12 27.67 19.51
C GLU A 282 0.13 26.66 20.12
N LYS A 283 -1.10 26.58 19.60
CA LYS A 283 -2.15 25.67 20.08
C LYS A 283 -1.82 24.20 19.81
N VAL A 284 -0.99 23.94 18.80
CA VAL A 284 -0.60 22.59 18.37
C VAL A 284 0.89 22.31 18.59
N GLY A 285 1.60 23.18 19.33
CA GLY A 285 3.03 23.02 19.63
C GLY A 285 3.97 23.29 18.44
N LEU A 286 3.51 24.03 17.44
CA LEU A 286 4.35 24.52 16.34
C LEU A 286 4.97 25.88 16.70
N PRO A 287 6.13 26.21 16.10
CA PRO A 287 6.82 27.47 16.36
C PRO A 287 6.03 28.67 15.86
N SER A 288 5.83 29.66 16.73
CA SER A 288 5.05 30.87 16.42
C SER A 288 5.71 31.77 15.35
N TRP A 289 7.01 31.60 15.11
CA TRP A 289 7.77 32.30 14.08
C TRP A 289 7.73 31.65 12.69
N GLY A 290 7.05 30.51 12.52
CA GLY A 290 6.75 29.95 11.20
C GLY A 290 7.81 29.08 10.54
N SER A 291 9.01 28.95 11.11
CA SER A 291 10.05 28.07 10.58
C SER A 291 9.92 26.67 11.17
N ALA A 292 9.88 25.65 10.32
CA ALA A 292 9.70 24.26 10.70
C ALA A 292 10.63 23.35 9.88
N TYR A 293 10.77 22.10 10.32
CA TYR A 293 11.52 21.08 9.58
C TYR A 293 10.60 20.38 8.59
N HIS A 294 10.92 20.44 7.30
CA HIS A 294 10.19 19.83 6.21
C HIS A 294 10.81 18.50 5.82
N PHE A 295 9.97 17.51 5.57
CA PHE A 295 10.37 16.14 5.28
C PHE A 295 9.68 15.61 4.02
N HIS A 296 10.36 14.70 3.32
CA HIS A 296 9.72 13.88 2.32
C HIS A 296 8.86 12.79 2.99
N PRO A 297 7.51 12.85 2.94
CA PRO A 297 6.65 11.98 3.73
C PRO A 297 6.84 10.49 3.39
N PHE A 298 7.00 10.17 2.10
CA PHE A 298 7.25 8.79 1.68
C PHE A 298 8.68 8.31 1.95
N GLY A 299 9.64 9.24 2.10
CA GLY A 299 11.02 8.90 2.45
C GLY A 299 11.11 8.40 3.89
N ILE A 300 10.49 9.16 4.81
CA ILE A 300 10.35 8.76 6.22
C ILE A 300 9.57 7.46 6.33
N LEU A 301 8.38 7.39 5.71
CA LEU A 301 7.59 6.16 5.73
C LEU A 301 8.39 4.99 5.16
N GLY A 302 9.13 5.16 4.06
CA GLY A 302 9.99 4.12 3.50
C GLY A 302 11.07 3.64 4.46
N ASN A 303 11.62 4.53 5.30
CA ASN A 303 12.67 4.19 6.28
C ASN A 303 12.13 3.38 7.48
N PHE A 304 10.96 3.76 8.01
CA PHE A 304 10.39 3.18 9.23
C PHE A 304 9.31 2.14 8.98
N ALA A 305 8.63 2.21 7.86
CA ALA A 305 7.78 1.11 7.44
C ALA A 305 8.70 -0.05 7.11
N ASN A 306 8.57 -1.14 7.86
CA ASN A 306 8.78 -2.45 7.28
C ASN A 306 8.06 -2.42 5.93
N PRO A 307 8.76 -2.60 4.78
CA PRO A 307 8.31 -2.11 3.48
C PRO A 307 6.85 -2.44 3.36
N VAL A 308 6.01 -1.40 3.23
CA VAL A 308 4.56 -1.53 3.18
C VAL A 308 4.27 -2.77 2.36
N ASN A 309 3.91 -3.83 3.08
CA ASN A 309 3.49 -5.09 2.51
C ASN A 309 2.29 -4.72 1.65
N GLY A 310 2.36 -4.95 0.34
CA GLY A 310 1.15 -4.74 -0.44
C GLY A 310 1.24 -4.89 -1.94
N MET A 311 2.41 -4.75 -2.58
CA MET A 311 2.51 -5.17 -3.98
C MET A 311 2.61 -6.68 -4.04
N LEU A 312 1.44 -7.30 -3.91
CA LEU A 312 1.20 -8.67 -4.32
C LEU A 312 1.38 -8.69 -5.84
N ASN A 313 2.41 -9.33 -6.36
CA ASN A 313 2.54 -9.56 -7.79
C ASN A 313 1.97 -10.93 -8.11
N CYS A 314 1.32 -11.04 -9.27
CA CYS A 314 0.83 -12.30 -9.78
C CYS A 314 2.02 -13.23 -10.01
N LYS A 315 2.05 -14.37 -9.34
CA LYS A 315 3.14 -15.34 -9.52
C LYS A 315 3.21 -15.93 -10.93
N ILE A 316 2.13 -15.80 -11.72
CA ILE A 316 2.04 -16.36 -13.08
C ILE A 316 2.48 -15.31 -14.11
N CYS A 317 1.84 -14.14 -14.16
CA CYS A 317 2.10 -13.13 -15.20
C CYS A 317 2.97 -11.93 -14.74
N GLY A 318 3.33 -11.86 -13.46
CA GLY A 318 4.11 -10.76 -12.87
C GLY A 318 3.33 -9.47 -12.65
N ALA A 319 2.07 -9.37 -13.09
CA ALA A 319 1.24 -8.18 -12.93
C ALA A 319 1.02 -7.82 -11.46
N THR A 320 1.01 -6.54 -11.12
CA THR A 320 0.73 -6.08 -9.76
C THR A 320 -0.75 -6.24 -9.44
N LEU A 321 -1.06 -7.13 -8.49
CA LEU A 321 -2.39 -7.44 -7.98
C LEU A 321 -2.83 -6.43 -6.92
N LYS A 322 -3.07 -5.18 -7.34
CA LYS A 322 -3.53 -4.10 -6.46
C LYS A 322 -5.00 -3.79 -6.70
N LEU A 323 -5.91 -4.40 -5.95
CA LEU A 323 -7.32 -4.01 -6.02
C LEU A 323 -7.48 -2.52 -5.71
N THR A 324 -8.17 -1.79 -6.58
CA THR A 324 -8.47 -0.36 -6.43
C THR A 324 -9.95 -0.16 -6.10
N ASN A 325 -10.27 0.99 -5.51
CA ASN A 325 -11.66 1.39 -5.30
C ASN A 325 -12.43 1.46 -6.63
N ASP A 326 -11.78 1.95 -7.70
CA ASP A 326 -12.40 2.09 -9.02
C ASP A 326 -12.79 0.72 -9.60
N PHE A 327 -11.83 -0.23 -9.63
CA PHE A 327 -12.10 -1.59 -10.10
C PHE A 327 -13.21 -2.27 -9.28
N LEU A 328 -13.17 -2.16 -7.95
CA LEU A 328 -14.20 -2.76 -7.11
C LEU A 328 -15.57 -2.10 -7.31
N SER A 329 -15.60 -0.78 -7.51
CA SER A 329 -16.83 -0.04 -7.80
C SER A 329 -17.44 -0.47 -9.14
N GLU A 330 -16.61 -0.79 -10.14
CA GLU A 330 -17.10 -1.30 -11.44
C GLU A 330 -17.76 -2.68 -11.37
N ILE A 331 -17.36 -3.52 -10.42
CA ILE A 331 -17.94 -4.86 -10.24
C ILE A 331 -19.04 -4.90 -9.19
N CYS A 332 -19.20 -3.83 -8.41
CA CYS A 332 -20.25 -3.67 -7.40
C CYS A 332 -21.45 -2.89 -7.95
N GLY A 333 -22.65 -3.15 -7.43
CA GLY A 333 -23.82 -2.31 -7.69
C GLY A 333 -23.88 -1.11 -6.74
N ASN A 334 -24.72 -0.12 -7.06
CA ASN A 334 -24.91 1.09 -6.24
C ASN A 334 -25.42 0.81 -4.81
N GLU A 335 -25.96 -0.39 -4.57
CA GLU A 335 -26.52 -0.83 -3.29
C GLU A 335 -25.45 -1.37 -2.32
N VAL A 336 -24.21 -1.55 -2.79
CA VAL A 336 -23.11 -2.08 -1.98
C VAL A 336 -22.62 -1.03 -1.00
N ASN A 337 -22.38 -1.45 0.25
CA ASN A 337 -21.82 -0.57 1.27
C ASN A 337 -20.39 -0.15 0.91
N PRO A 338 -20.06 1.16 0.80
CA PRO A 338 -18.71 1.62 0.46
C PRO A 338 -17.60 1.16 1.43
N LEU A 339 -17.96 0.87 2.69
CA LEU A 339 -17.02 0.32 3.66
C LEU A 339 -16.56 -1.09 3.29
N PHE A 340 -17.39 -1.88 2.59
CA PHE A 340 -16.97 -3.17 2.06
C PHE A 340 -15.88 -3.02 0.99
N ILE A 341 -16.04 -2.05 0.08
CA ILE A 341 -15.04 -1.77 -0.96
C ILE A 341 -13.71 -1.42 -0.29
N SER A 342 -13.74 -0.50 0.68
CA SER A 342 -12.56 -0.09 1.44
C SER A 342 -11.90 -1.27 2.16
N ALA A 343 -12.70 -2.12 2.82
CA ALA A 343 -12.21 -3.31 3.52
C ALA A 343 -11.60 -4.35 2.56
N MET A 344 -12.16 -4.52 1.35
CA MET A 344 -11.62 -5.43 0.34
C MET A 344 -10.31 -4.95 -0.25
N VAL A 345 -10.16 -3.64 -0.50
CA VAL A 345 -8.88 -3.04 -0.90
C VAL A 345 -7.82 -3.25 0.19
N ASP A 346 -8.20 -3.06 1.45
CA ASP A 346 -7.29 -3.24 2.59
C ASP A 346 -6.88 -4.72 2.77
N ALA A 347 -7.86 -5.63 2.71
CA ALA A 347 -7.62 -7.07 2.75
C ALA A 347 -6.73 -7.56 1.61
N ALA A 348 -6.86 -6.99 0.40
CA ALA A 348 -5.98 -7.33 -0.72
C ALA A 348 -4.51 -7.02 -0.42
N LYS A 349 -4.22 -5.91 0.29
CA LYS A 349 -2.86 -5.52 0.67
C LYS A 349 -2.28 -6.42 1.76
N HIS A 350 -3.10 -6.78 2.75
CA HIS A 350 -2.61 -7.34 4.01
C HIS A 350 -2.89 -8.84 4.20
N LEU A 351 -3.97 -9.36 3.61
CA LEU A 351 -4.44 -10.72 3.84
C LEU A 351 -4.21 -11.66 2.65
N PHE A 352 -4.27 -11.19 1.40
CA PHE A 352 -4.19 -12.08 0.24
C PHE A 352 -2.89 -12.90 0.21
N LYS A 353 -1.73 -12.26 0.45
CA LYS A 353 -0.43 -12.95 0.56
C LYS A 353 -0.42 -13.97 1.73
N LYS A 354 -0.98 -13.61 2.90
CA LYS A 354 -1.09 -14.49 4.08
C LYS A 354 -1.85 -15.78 3.76
N TYR A 355 -2.88 -15.68 2.94
CA TYR A 355 -3.75 -16.80 2.57
C TYR A 355 -3.37 -17.50 1.25
N GLY A 356 -2.33 -17.04 0.56
CA GLY A 356 -1.87 -17.64 -0.70
C GLY A 356 -2.82 -17.37 -1.87
N LEU A 357 -3.42 -16.17 -1.88
CA LEU A 357 -4.05 -15.61 -3.07
C LEU A 357 -3.04 -14.69 -3.72
N ASP A 358 -2.29 -15.21 -4.68
CA ASP A 358 -1.15 -14.57 -5.34
C ASP A 358 -1.16 -14.72 -6.87
N SER A 359 -2.31 -15.02 -7.46
CA SER A 359 -2.52 -14.95 -8.92
C SER A 359 -3.83 -14.29 -9.32
N CYS A 360 -3.88 -13.78 -10.56
CA CYS A 360 -5.06 -13.16 -11.15
C CYS A 360 -6.27 -14.12 -11.15
N GLU A 361 -6.05 -15.40 -11.47
CA GLU A 361 -7.11 -16.41 -11.52
C GLU A 361 -7.74 -16.66 -10.16
N GLN A 362 -6.92 -16.79 -9.12
CA GLN A 362 -7.40 -16.99 -7.76
C GLN A 362 -8.28 -15.82 -7.29
N ILE A 363 -7.84 -14.58 -7.55
CA ILE A 363 -8.56 -13.38 -7.12
C ILE A 363 -9.90 -13.25 -7.85
N THR A 364 -9.89 -13.40 -9.18
CA THR A 364 -11.11 -13.27 -9.98
C THR A 364 -12.10 -14.40 -9.68
N HIS A 365 -11.63 -15.62 -9.40
CA HIS A 365 -12.49 -16.70 -8.90
C HIS A 365 -13.08 -16.38 -7.53
N LEU A 366 -12.28 -15.89 -6.57
CA LEU A 366 -12.78 -15.51 -5.25
C LEU A 366 -13.89 -14.46 -5.37
N LEU A 367 -13.65 -13.39 -6.13
CA LEU A 367 -14.61 -12.30 -6.31
C LEU A 367 -15.91 -12.78 -6.99
N ALA A 368 -15.82 -13.66 -7.99
CA ALA A 368 -16.99 -14.21 -8.66
C ALA A 368 -17.85 -15.09 -7.74
N GLN A 369 -17.19 -15.96 -6.95
CA GLN A 369 -17.88 -16.81 -5.97
C GLN A 369 -18.54 -15.96 -4.89
N ALA A 370 -17.77 -15.03 -4.31
CA ALA A 370 -18.24 -14.09 -3.31
C ALA A 370 -19.43 -13.25 -3.78
N LYS A 371 -19.38 -12.73 -5.02
CA LYS A 371 -20.47 -11.97 -5.63
C LYS A 371 -21.75 -12.80 -5.69
N LYS A 372 -21.67 -14.09 -5.99
CA LYS A 372 -22.84 -14.96 -6.00
C LYS A 372 -23.36 -15.26 -4.60
N GLU A 373 -22.48 -15.61 -3.66
CA GLU A 373 -22.89 -15.97 -2.29
C GLU A 373 -23.60 -14.80 -1.59
N THR A 374 -23.11 -13.58 -1.82
CA THR A 374 -23.61 -12.38 -1.13
C THR A 374 -24.71 -11.63 -1.88
N GLY A 375 -25.22 -12.18 -2.99
CA GLY A 375 -26.22 -11.49 -3.81
C GLY A 375 -25.72 -10.14 -4.34
N GLY A 376 -24.48 -10.09 -4.83
CA GLY A 376 -23.86 -8.86 -5.35
C GLY A 376 -23.11 -8.03 -4.31
N PHE A 377 -22.59 -8.64 -3.24
CA PHE A 377 -21.94 -7.98 -2.10
C PHE A 377 -22.88 -7.16 -1.21
N VAL A 378 -24.16 -7.53 -1.17
CA VAL A 378 -25.20 -6.82 -0.41
C VAL A 378 -25.56 -7.58 0.88
N HIS A 379 -25.54 -8.91 0.85
CA HIS A 379 -26.00 -9.75 1.93
C HIS A 379 -24.86 -10.63 2.47
N PHE A 380 -24.50 -10.44 3.74
CA PHE A 380 -23.45 -11.21 4.43
C PHE A 380 -24.01 -12.17 5.49
N ARG A 381 -25.32 -12.45 5.41
CA ARG A 381 -26.04 -13.36 6.29
C ARG A 381 -27.12 -14.04 5.48
N GLU A 382 -27.17 -15.37 5.55
CA GLU A 382 -28.25 -16.10 4.92
C GLU A 382 -29.61 -15.77 5.57
N SER A 383 -30.63 -15.63 4.72
CA SER A 383 -32.01 -15.51 5.17
C SER A 383 -32.61 -16.90 5.34
N LEU A 384 -33.09 -17.20 6.54
CA LEU A 384 -33.77 -18.44 6.89
C LEU A 384 -35.27 -18.19 7.11
N ASN A 385 -35.79 -17.06 6.58
CA ASN A 385 -37.19 -16.71 6.65
C ASN A 385 -38.03 -17.43 5.58
N TYR A 386 -38.41 -18.67 5.84
CA TYR A 386 -39.28 -19.44 4.96
C TYR A 386 -40.75 -19.05 5.15
N SER A 387 -41.27 -18.14 4.33
CA SER A 387 -42.64 -17.64 4.49
C SER A 387 -43.73 -18.70 4.24
N ARG A 388 -44.85 -18.58 4.98
CA ARG A 388 -46.05 -19.42 4.80
C ARG A 388 -46.69 -19.31 3.41
N ARG A 389 -46.31 -18.30 2.61
CA ARG A 389 -46.78 -18.17 1.21
C ARG A 389 -46.16 -19.21 0.28
N THR A 390 -44.96 -19.68 0.59
CA THR A 390 -44.14 -20.49 -0.33
C THR A 390 -43.77 -21.86 0.24
N TYR A 391 -43.84 -22.00 1.57
CA TYR A 391 -43.49 -23.21 2.30
C TYR A 391 -44.65 -23.67 3.17
N THR A 392 -44.82 -24.99 3.22
CA THR A 392 -45.55 -25.70 4.27
C THR A 392 -44.53 -26.32 5.24
N ALA A 393 -44.95 -26.69 6.44
CA ALA A 393 -44.08 -27.39 7.39
C ALA A 393 -43.44 -28.66 6.80
N ALA A 394 -44.21 -29.46 6.06
CA ALA A 394 -43.68 -30.65 5.39
C ALA A 394 -42.61 -30.31 4.33
N LYS A 395 -42.80 -29.23 3.56
CA LYS A 395 -41.82 -28.78 2.58
C LYS A 395 -40.54 -28.25 3.24
N LEU A 396 -40.69 -27.51 4.34
CA LEU A 396 -39.55 -27.02 5.13
C LEU A 396 -38.77 -28.19 5.76
N TYR A 397 -39.47 -29.17 6.34
CA TYR A 397 -38.85 -30.36 6.91
C TYR A 397 -38.06 -31.16 5.87
N ARG A 398 -38.63 -31.38 4.68
CA ARG A 398 -37.96 -32.09 3.57
C ARG A 398 -36.72 -31.38 3.04
N LEU A 399 -36.65 -30.06 3.18
CA LEU A 399 -35.49 -29.28 2.73
C LEU A 399 -34.24 -29.64 3.54
N SER A 400 -34.39 -29.92 4.83
CA SER A 400 -33.26 -30.00 5.76
C SER A 400 -33.57 -30.89 6.98
N PRO A 401 -33.99 -32.15 6.76
CA PRO A 401 -34.46 -33.01 7.85
C PRO A 401 -33.36 -33.27 8.89
N THR A 402 -32.11 -33.36 8.47
CA THR A 402 -30.96 -33.63 9.35
C THR A 402 -30.76 -32.53 10.40
N VAL A 403 -30.70 -31.26 9.99
CA VAL A 403 -30.44 -30.15 10.93
C VAL A 403 -31.66 -29.82 11.78
N ILE A 404 -32.88 -30.04 11.26
CA ILE A 404 -34.12 -29.91 12.04
C ILE A 404 -34.17 -31.00 13.12
N ASN A 405 -33.93 -32.26 12.77
CA ASN A 405 -33.92 -33.35 13.76
C ASN A 405 -32.80 -33.22 14.80
N ALA A 406 -31.63 -32.69 14.39
CA ALA A 406 -30.59 -32.33 15.33
C ALA A 406 -31.03 -31.20 16.30
N GLY A 407 -31.80 -30.23 15.81
CA GLY A 407 -32.45 -29.19 16.60
C GLY A 407 -33.42 -29.73 17.65
N PHE A 408 -34.27 -30.69 17.28
CA PHE A 408 -35.16 -31.38 18.22
C PHE A 408 -34.36 -32.09 19.31
N SER A 409 -33.39 -32.90 18.90
CA SER A 409 -32.55 -33.68 19.82
C SER A 409 -31.83 -32.77 20.82
N ARG A 410 -31.24 -31.67 20.34
CA ARG A 410 -30.50 -30.70 21.17
C ARG A 410 -31.40 -29.94 22.15
N LYS A 411 -32.68 -29.79 21.83
CA LYS A 411 -33.69 -29.14 22.68
C LYS A 411 -34.49 -30.12 23.54
N GLY A 412 -34.23 -31.43 23.44
CA GLY A 412 -34.98 -32.47 24.14
C GLY A 412 -36.43 -32.58 23.70
N LEU A 413 -36.73 -32.25 22.44
CA LEU A 413 -38.09 -32.32 21.89
C LEU A 413 -38.33 -33.70 21.25
N SER A 414 -39.43 -34.34 21.62
CA SER A 414 -39.91 -35.60 21.05
C SER A 414 -41.38 -35.46 20.68
N PHE A 415 -41.80 -36.15 19.63
CA PHE A 415 -43.17 -36.10 19.12
C PHE A 415 -43.74 -37.52 19.01
N SER A 416 -45.02 -37.68 19.31
CA SER A 416 -45.71 -38.96 19.30
C SER A 416 -46.20 -39.34 17.90
N SER A 417 -46.33 -38.37 17.00
CA SER A 417 -46.68 -38.59 15.58
C SER A 417 -45.99 -37.59 14.65
N GLU A 418 -46.04 -37.86 13.34
CA GLU A 418 -45.51 -36.95 12.31
C GLU A 418 -46.36 -35.67 12.20
N GLU A 419 -47.67 -35.77 12.39
CA GLU A 419 -48.59 -34.62 12.38
C GLU A 419 -48.25 -33.62 13.50
N GLU A 420 -47.95 -34.12 14.71
CA GLU A 420 -47.55 -33.28 15.85
C GLU A 420 -46.22 -32.56 15.57
N LYS A 421 -45.24 -33.27 14.99
CA LYS A 421 -43.95 -32.70 14.57
C LYS A 421 -44.14 -31.60 13.53
N LEU A 422 -44.95 -31.85 12.50
CA LEU A 422 -45.20 -30.88 11.44
C LEU A 422 -45.97 -29.66 11.96
N ALA A 423 -46.93 -29.84 12.85
CA ALA A 423 -47.63 -28.73 13.52
C ALA A 423 -46.66 -27.87 14.34
N TRP A 424 -45.72 -28.51 15.07
CA TRP A 424 -44.69 -27.79 15.80
C TRP A 424 -43.77 -26.98 14.86
N ILE A 425 -43.34 -27.58 13.75
CA ILE A 425 -42.52 -26.90 12.72
C ILE A 425 -43.28 -25.70 12.16
N ASP A 426 -44.57 -25.86 11.82
CA ASP A 426 -45.38 -24.75 11.33
C ASP A 426 -45.46 -23.63 12.37
N GLN A 427 -45.75 -23.94 13.62
CA GLN A 427 -45.95 -22.92 14.65
C GLN A 427 -44.66 -22.16 14.98
N HIS A 428 -43.51 -22.85 15.02
CA HIS A 428 -42.29 -22.29 15.59
C HIS A 428 -41.21 -21.90 14.58
N LEU A 429 -41.16 -22.58 13.43
CA LEU A 429 -40.04 -22.45 12.50
C LEU A 429 -40.40 -21.69 11.21
N ILE A 430 -41.62 -21.89 10.68
CA ILE A 430 -42.01 -21.25 9.43
C ILE A 430 -42.27 -19.74 9.63
N GLY A 431 -41.75 -18.93 8.71
CA GLY A 431 -41.83 -17.47 8.79
C GLY A 431 -41.03 -16.85 9.95
N ASN A 432 -40.18 -17.64 10.63
CA ASN A 432 -39.42 -17.20 11.80
C ASN A 432 -37.92 -17.45 11.62
N ASP A 433 -37.25 -16.46 11.03
CA ASP A 433 -35.81 -16.49 10.71
C ASP A 433 -34.91 -16.80 11.93
N VAL A 434 -35.20 -16.17 13.07
CA VAL A 434 -34.40 -16.32 14.30
C VAL A 434 -34.62 -17.70 14.90
N ALA A 435 -35.88 -18.14 15.04
CA ALA A 435 -36.18 -19.44 15.60
C ALA A 435 -35.65 -20.58 14.71
N TYR A 436 -35.80 -20.47 13.39
CA TYR A 436 -35.25 -21.45 12.45
C TYR A 436 -33.72 -21.53 12.56
N GLY A 437 -33.02 -20.39 12.57
CA GLY A 437 -31.57 -20.35 12.73
C GLY A 437 -31.09 -20.98 14.04
N LEU A 438 -31.69 -20.59 15.17
CA LEU A 438 -31.35 -21.16 16.49
C LEU A 438 -31.68 -22.65 16.59
N HIS A 439 -32.73 -23.10 15.91
CA HIS A 439 -33.13 -24.50 15.88
C HIS A 439 -32.16 -25.34 15.04
N CYS A 440 -31.87 -24.93 13.81
CA CYS A 440 -31.07 -25.70 12.87
C CYS A 440 -29.56 -25.55 13.07
N TYR A 441 -29.10 -24.38 13.50
CA TYR A 441 -27.67 -24.02 13.56
C TYR A 441 -27.21 -23.57 14.95
N GLY A 442 -28.03 -23.75 16.00
CA GLY A 442 -27.61 -23.51 17.38
C GLY A 442 -26.66 -24.59 17.91
N ASN A 443 -25.89 -24.25 18.94
CA ASN A 443 -24.98 -25.18 19.61
C ASN A 443 -25.10 -25.07 21.15
N SER A 444 -24.94 -26.18 21.87
CA SER A 444 -25.05 -26.23 23.33
C SER A 444 -23.89 -25.53 24.05
N GLU A 445 -22.69 -25.46 23.43
CA GLU A 445 -21.54 -24.73 23.98
C GLU A 445 -21.74 -23.21 23.94
N LYS A 446 -22.61 -22.71 23.05
CA LYS A 446 -22.90 -21.28 22.87
C LYS A 446 -24.42 -21.05 22.82
N PRO A 447 -25.12 -21.15 23.97
CA PRO A 447 -26.57 -20.97 24.04
C PRO A 447 -27.01 -19.61 23.49
N GLY A 448 -28.14 -19.58 22.79
CA GLY A 448 -28.72 -18.34 22.24
C GLY A 448 -28.02 -17.79 20.99
N LYS A 449 -26.98 -18.46 20.49
CA LYS A 449 -26.32 -18.13 19.23
C LYS A 449 -26.64 -19.19 18.17
N ASP A 450 -26.71 -18.75 16.91
CA ASP A 450 -26.75 -19.65 15.76
C ASP A 450 -25.54 -19.43 14.86
N PHE A 451 -25.09 -20.51 14.22
CA PHE A 451 -23.94 -20.55 13.33
C PHE A 451 -24.40 -20.84 11.90
N ARG A 452 -25.44 -20.11 11.47
CA ARG A 452 -25.90 -20.08 10.09
C ARG A 452 -24.82 -19.49 9.15
N GLY A 453 -25.03 -19.60 7.85
CA GLY A 453 -24.21 -18.98 6.80
C GLY A 453 -24.04 -17.48 6.99
N ARG A 454 -22.79 -17.04 7.21
CA ARG A 454 -22.43 -15.61 7.27
C ARG A 454 -21.10 -15.31 6.56
N GLY A 455 -20.87 -14.03 6.27
CA GLY A 455 -19.66 -13.54 5.65
C GLY A 455 -19.63 -13.79 4.14
N LEU A 456 -18.47 -13.53 3.54
CA LEU A 456 -18.31 -13.40 2.09
C LEU A 456 -18.58 -14.70 1.30
N ILE A 457 -18.48 -15.85 1.95
CA ILE A 457 -18.73 -17.19 1.37
C ILE A 457 -19.68 -18.05 2.23
N HIS A 458 -20.43 -17.43 3.14
CA HIS A 458 -21.39 -18.10 4.04
C HIS A 458 -20.81 -19.25 4.88
N LEU A 459 -19.86 -18.95 5.77
CA LEU A 459 -19.35 -19.89 6.75
C LEU A 459 -20.50 -20.41 7.63
N THR A 460 -20.60 -21.74 7.78
CA THR A 460 -21.76 -22.40 8.43
C THR A 460 -21.29 -23.50 9.40
N HIS A 461 -22.12 -23.79 10.40
CA HIS A 461 -21.93 -24.75 11.50
C HIS A 461 -20.88 -24.37 12.54
N TYR A 462 -21.21 -24.60 13.82
CA TYR A 462 -20.38 -24.22 14.95
C TYR A 462 -18.95 -24.76 14.86
N GLU A 463 -18.77 -26.02 14.47
CA GLU A 463 -17.43 -26.61 14.36
C GLU A 463 -16.54 -25.87 13.36
N THR A 464 -17.12 -25.36 12.26
CA THR A 464 -16.37 -24.56 11.28
C THR A 464 -16.00 -23.20 11.86
N TYR A 465 -16.92 -22.54 12.56
CA TYR A 465 -16.64 -21.27 13.24
C TYR A 465 -15.58 -21.44 14.33
N LYS A 466 -15.67 -22.49 15.15
CA LYS A 466 -14.72 -22.83 16.21
C LYS A 466 -13.33 -23.10 15.65
N LYS A 467 -13.23 -23.87 14.56
CA LYS A 467 -11.96 -24.12 13.88
C LYS A 467 -11.38 -22.85 13.28
N CYS A 468 -12.19 -22.05 12.59
CA CYS A 468 -11.74 -20.79 12.01
C CYS A 468 -11.29 -19.79 13.08
N ALA A 469 -12.04 -19.66 14.18
CA ALA A 469 -11.67 -18.83 15.33
C ALA A 469 -10.31 -19.24 15.91
N LYS A 470 -10.08 -20.54 16.08
CA LYS A 470 -8.80 -21.07 16.55
C LYS A 470 -7.63 -20.73 15.61
N ASP A 471 -7.83 -20.91 14.30
CA ASP A 471 -6.77 -20.73 13.30
C ASP A 471 -6.46 -19.25 13.00
N THR A 472 -7.45 -18.37 13.17
CA THR A 472 -7.33 -16.93 12.85
C THR A 472 -7.14 -16.03 14.08
N GLY A 473 -7.54 -16.51 15.26
CA GLY A 473 -7.61 -15.69 16.48
C GLY A 473 -8.85 -14.81 16.57
N LEU A 474 -9.75 -14.85 15.58
CA LEU A 474 -10.97 -14.06 15.56
C LEU A 474 -12.02 -14.64 16.53
N PRO A 475 -12.72 -13.84 17.36
CA PRO A 475 -13.64 -14.34 18.38
C PRO A 475 -15.03 -14.73 17.81
N ILE A 476 -15.05 -15.34 16.62
CA ILE A 476 -16.28 -15.60 15.84
C ILE A 476 -17.06 -16.83 16.33
N ASP A 477 -16.41 -17.71 17.09
CA ASP A 477 -17.07 -18.84 17.76
C ASP A 477 -17.93 -18.38 18.95
N SER A 478 -17.62 -17.20 19.49
CA SER A 478 -18.35 -16.56 20.59
C SER A 478 -19.26 -15.43 20.08
N ASN A 479 -18.85 -14.74 19.01
CA ASN A 479 -19.56 -13.62 18.39
C ASN A 479 -19.77 -13.88 16.88
N PRO A 480 -20.62 -14.84 16.48
CA PRO A 480 -20.80 -15.21 15.06
C PRO A 480 -21.34 -14.06 14.20
N GLU A 481 -22.04 -13.09 14.80
CA GLU A 481 -22.53 -11.87 14.13
C GLU A 481 -21.40 -10.95 13.62
N LEU A 482 -20.14 -11.17 14.00
CA LEU A 482 -19.02 -10.41 13.44
C LEU A 482 -18.89 -10.63 11.93
N LEU A 483 -19.20 -11.84 11.43
CA LEU A 483 -19.12 -12.13 9.99
C LEU A 483 -20.16 -11.37 9.15
N GLU A 484 -21.21 -10.82 9.77
CA GLU A 484 -22.21 -9.99 9.07
C GLU A 484 -22.04 -8.48 9.33
N LYS A 485 -21.34 -8.08 10.40
CA LYS A 485 -21.17 -6.68 10.82
C LYS A 485 -19.81 -6.08 10.50
N ASP A 486 -18.78 -6.92 10.41
CA ASP A 486 -17.40 -6.50 10.17
C ASP A 486 -16.90 -7.11 8.86
N PHE A 487 -16.69 -6.25 7.86
CA PHE A 487 -16.24 -6.69 6.54
C PHE A 487 -14.83 -7.26 6.56
N ALA A 488 -13.93 -6.78 7.42
CA ALA A 488 -12.58 -7.34 7.52
C ALA A 488 -12.63 -8.79 8.04
N VAL A 489 -13.46 -9.04 9.06
CA VAL A 489 -13.73 -10.40 9.57
C VAL A 489 -14.39 -11.28 8.49
N ALA A 490 -15.38 -10.75 7.76
CA ALA A 490 -16.06 -11.47 6.69
C ALA A 490 -15.11 -11.88 5.55
N ILE A 491 -14.13 -11.02 5.21
CA ILE A 491 -13.13 -11.29 4.18
C ILE A 491 -12.07 -12.28 4.69
N GLU A 492 -11.51 -12.07 5.88
CA GLU A 492 -10.48 -12.95 6.43
C GLU A 492 -10.98 -14.40 6.61
N THR A 493 -12.21 -14.57 7.08
CA THR A 493 -12.82 -15.90 7.24
C THR A 493 -13.02 -16.61 5.89
N ALA A 494 -13.34 -15.86 4.83
CA ALA A 494 -13.45 -16.39 3.48
C ALA A 494 -12.09 -16.82 2.90
N LEU A 495 -11.06 -16.01 3.11
CA LEU A 495 -9.68 -16.33 2.71
C LEU A 495 -9.16 -17.55 3.48
N TRP A 496 -9.46 -17.67 4.78
CA TRP A 496 -9.15 -18.86 5.57
C TRP A 496 -9.79 -20.12 4.99
N PHE A 497 -11.09 -20.06 4.68
CA PHE A 497 -11.79 -21.21 4.11
C PHE A 497 -11.22 -21.58 2.74
N TRP A 498 -10.92 -20.59 1.90
CA TRP A 498 -10.31 -20.78 0.58
C TRP A 498 -9.00 -21.57 0.69
N LYS A 499 -8.13 -21.18 1.62
CA LYS A 499 -6.87 -21.87 1.92
C LYS A 499 -7.12 -23.26 2.51
N ALA A 500 -8.00 -23.38 3.51
CA ALA A 500 -8.31 -24.64 4.19
C ALA A 500 -8.88 -25.71 3.25
N ARG A 501 -9.64 -25.29 2.23
CA ARG A 501 -10.20 -26.16 1.18
C ARG A 501 -9.29 -26.32 -0.04
N ARG A 502 -8.10 -25.72 -0.04
CA ARG A 502 -7.12 -25.75 -1.14
C ARG A 502 -7.68 -25.26 -2.48
N ILE A 503 -8.62 -24.31 -2.44
CA ILE A 503 -9.32 -23.83 -3.65
C ILE A 503 -8.35 -23.10 -4.59
N SER A 504 -7.33 -22.43 -4.05
CA SER A 504 -6.25 -21.81 -4.82
C SER A 504 -5.59 -22.77 -5.82
N ALA A 505 -5.38 -24.03 -5.45
CA ALA A 505 -4.79 -25.03 -6.34
C ALA A 505 -5.75 -25.46 -7.46
N ILE A 506 -7.06 -25.52 -7.16
CA ILE A 506 -8.10 -25.86 -8.14
C ILE A 506 -8.26 -24.72 -9.16
N ALA A 507 -8.28 -23.48 -8.69
CA ALA A 507 -8.38 -22.29 -9.53
C ALA A 507 -7.20 -22.14 -10.51
N GLU A 508 -6.07 -22.77 -10.21
CA GLU A 508 -4.85 -22.71 -11.02
C GLU A 508 -4.55 -23.99 -11.78
N ASP A 509 -5.40 -25.02 -11.69
CA ASP A 509 -5.19 -26.26 -12.41
C ASP A 509 -5.22 -25.98 -13.93
N PRO A 510 -4.11 -26.18 -14.68
CA PRO A 510 -4.03 -25.85 -16.10
C PRO A 510 -4.94 -26.73 -16.97
N THR A 511 -5.47 -27.83 -16.43
CA THR A 511 -6.42 -28.70 -17.12
C THR A 511 -7.86 -28.18 -17.01
N LEU A 512 -8.12 -27.20 -16.15
CA LEU A 512 -9.45 -26.64 -15.88
C LEU A 512 -9.51 -25.18 -16.32
N ASN A 513 -10.22 -24.91 -17.43
CA ASN A 513 -10.35 -23.58 -18.01
C ASN A 513 -11.83 -23.19 -18.17
N GLY A 514 -12.11 -21.90 -18.35
CA GLY A 514 -13.45 -21.36 -18.52
C GLY A 514 -14.48 -21.91 -17.52
N ASP A 515 -15.63 -22.34 -18.03
CA ASP A 515 -16.75 -22.84 -17.24
C ASP A 515 -16.44 -24.11 -16.44
N ALA A 516 -15.50 -24.95 -16.91
CA ALA A 516 -15.06 -26.14 -16.19
C ALA A 516 -14.26 -25.77 -14.92
N GLY A 517 -13.39 -24.76 -15.02
CA GLY A 517 -12.67 -24.20 -13.87
C GLY A 517 -13.60 -23.62 -12.82
N VAL A 518 -14.60 -22.82 -13.25
CA VAL A 518 -15.62 -22.28 -12.34
C VAL A 518 -16.40 -23.39 -11.64
N THR A 519 -16.77 -24.45 -12.37
CA THR A 519 -17.48 -25.60 -11.80
C THR A 519 -16.64 -26.29 -10.73
N ALA A 520 -15.35 -26.53 -11.01
CA ALA A 520 -14.45 -27.18 -10.06
C ALA A 520 -14.22 -26.35 -8.79
N VAL A 521 -14.05 -25.02 -8.93
CA VAL A 521 -13.95 -24.08 -7.81
C VAL A 521 -15.25 -23.99 -7.01
N THR A 522 -16.41 -24.13 -7.66
CA THR A 522 -17.72 -24.03 -6.99
C THR A 522 -17.98 -25.23 -6.07
N ARG A 523 -17.61 -26.46 -6.46
CA ARG A 523 -17.87 -27.69 -5.69
C ARG A 523 -17.47 -27.63 -4.19
N PRO A 524 -16.26 -27.19 -3.81
CA PRO A 524 -15.88 -27.10 -2.39
C PRO A 524 -16.60 -25.99 -1.61
N ILE A 525 -17.22 -25.03 -2.30
CA ILE A 525 -17.97 -23.92 -1.69
C ILE A 525 -19.45 -24.30 -1.56
N ASN A 526 -20.03 -24.80 -2.65
CA ASN A 526 -21.42 -25.22 -2.73
C ASN A 526 -21.52 -26.55 -3.49
N ILE A 527 -21.66 -27.64 -2.72
CA ILE A 527 -21.72 -29.02 -3.24
C ILE A 527 -22.87 -29.20 -4.24
N GLY A 528 -23.99 -28.50 -4.05
CA GLY A 528 -25.15 -28.58 -4.93
C GLY A 528 -25.03 -27.77 -6.23
N LEU A 529 -23.94 -27.02 -6.43
CA LEU A 529 -23.69 -26.17 -7.60
C LEU A 529 -24.82 -25.16 -7.89
N ALA A 530 -25.62 -24.80 -6.88
CA ALA A 530 -26.71 -23.87 -7.05
C ALA A 530 -26.16 -22.49 -7.48
N GLY A 531 -26.73 -21.96 -8.56
CA GLY A 531 -26.33 -20.68 -9.14
C GLY A 531 -25.02 -20.71 -9.94
N LEU A 532 -24.58 -21.89 -10.42
CA LEU A 532 -23.36 -22.04 -11.20
C LEU A 532 -23.30 -21.13 -12.45
N SER A 533 -24.40 -20.99 -13.19
CA SER A 533 -24.49 -20.11 -14.37
C SER A 533 -24.14 -18.66 -14.04
N ASP A 534 -24.58 -18.16 -12.89
CA ASP A 534 -24.28 -16.80 -12.44
C ASP A 534 -22.81 -16.67 -12.06
N ARG A 535 -22.22 -17.69 -11.40
CA ARG A 535 -20.79 -17.70 -11.05
C ARG A 535 -19.92 -17.67 -12.30
N GLN A 536 -20.29 -18.41 -13.34
CA GLN A 536 -19.62 -18.43 -14.64
C GLN A 536 -19.68 -17.06 -15.31
N LYS A 537 -20.87 -16.44 -15.35
CA LYS A 537 -21.05 -15.08 -15.85
C LYS A 537 -20.18 -14.08 -15.07
N TYR A 538 -20.28 -14.06 -13.74
CA TYR A 538 -19.51 -13.14 -12.91
C TYR A 538 -18.00 -13.34 -13.07
N LYS A 539 -17.52 -14.58 -13.24
CA LYS A 539 -16.10 -14.82 -13.48
C LYS A 539 -15.64 -14.17 -14.78
N ARG A 540 -16.39 -14.33 -15.88
CA ARG A 540 -16.05 -13.68 -17.16
C ARG A 540 -16.03 -12.16 -17.03
N ASP A 541 -17.13 -11.57 -16.54
CA ASP A 541 -17.27 -10.11 -16.40
C ASP A 541 -16.17 -9.50 -15.52
N ILE A 542 -15.84 -10.16 -14.39
CA ILE A 542 -14.80 -9.70 -13.46
C ILE A 542 -13.41 -9.85 -14.09
N THR A 543 -13.14 -10.94 -14.81
CA THR A 543 -11.83 -11.18 -15.44
C THR A 543 -11.53 -10.16 -16.53
N GLU A 544 -12.53 -9.80 -17.33
CA GLU A 544 -12.42 -8.76 -18.35
C GLU A 544 -12.03 -7.41 -17.73
N LYS A 545 -12.79 -6.97 -16.72
CA LYS A 545 -12.52 -5.72 -15.98
C LYS A 545 -11.18 -5.74 -15.25
N PHE A 546 -10.81 -6.88 -14.67
CA PHE A 546 -9.54 -7.05 -13.98
C PHE A 546 -8.37 -6.92 -14.96
N THR A 547 -8.50 -7.51 -16.15
CA THR A 547 -7.47 -7.44 -17.20
C THR A 547 -7.27 -6.02 -17.70
N ALA A 548 -8.36 -5.28 -17.92
CA ALA A 548 -8.31 -3.88 -18.34
C ALA A 548 -7.63 -2.96 -17.30
N ASN A 549 -7.81 -3.25 -16.01
CA ASN A 549 -7.29 -2.40 -14.92
C ASN A 549 -5.83 -2.73 -14.52
N PHE A 550 -5.37 -3.97 -14.71
CA PHE A 550 -4.12 -4.45 -14.09
C PHE A 550 -3.10 -5.05 -15.07
N ASP A 551 -3.26 -4.87 -16.38
CA ASP A 551 -2.40 -5.44 -17.44
C ASP A 551 -2.10 -6.94 -17.21
N SER A 552 -3.13 -7.67 -16.76
CA SER A 552 -3.02 -9.10 -16.50
C SER A 552 -2.87 -9.84 -17.81
N ARG A 553 -1.68 -10.41 -18.04
CA ARG A 553 -1.42 -11.33 -19.16
C ARG A 553 -1.70 -12.80 -18.81
N CYS A 554 -2.41 -13.08 -17.71
CA CYS A 554 -2.96 -14.42 -17.44
C CYS A 554 -4.11 -14.70 -18.41
N LYS A 555 -3.82 -14.83 -19.71
CA LYS A 555 -4.78 -15.33 -20.68
C LYS A 555 -4.68 -16.84 -20.70
N ARG A 556 -5.63 -17.51 -20.08
CA ARG A 556 -6.01 -18.85 -20.51
C ARG A 556 -6.98 -18.65 -21.67
N ASN A 557 -6.82 -19.43 -22.74
CA ASN A 557 -7.75 -19.39 -23.86
C ASN A 557 -9.12 -19.79 -23.31
N ASP A 558 -10.00 -18.82 -23.08
CA ASP A 558 -11.41 -19.00 -22.74
C ASP A 558 -12.23 -19.31 -24.00
#